data_AF-A0A7S4C467-F1
#
_entry.id   AF-A0A7S4C467-F1
#
_cell.length_a   1.000
_cell.length_b   1.000
_cell.length_c   1.000
_cell.angle_alpha   90.00
_cell.angle_beta   90.00
_cell.angle_gamma   90.00
#
_symmetry.space_group_name_H-M   'P 1'
#
loop_
_entity.id
_entity.type
_entity.pdbx_description
1 polymer ?
#
loop_
_entity_poly.entity_id
_entity_poly.type
_entity_poly.pdbx_seq_one_letter_code
_entity_poly.pdbx_strand_id
1 'polypeptide(L)'
;MRRLYRSGGLCVEVATRSCVVQDPWCSAVQAALVQVRKRNNKQRQSLVKRWLPMLAHTKQGLNAHQVLSALLVPANTAMCGTLRPYVQRGARVPTQPPTGLGASSAGWGGMDAGSDMLYPAQTVDGLVHLAGGAELRKALAQAAVATGALNEAGQPVRCAEGGAVITASFGWLASFDLLAHTPPPLWPVRAAPGDDAHAQWATALRSCYTSSLSALRREAQKTATHAS
;
A
#
# COMPACT_ATOMS: atom_id res chain seq x y z
N MET A 1 -13.68 5.34 17.70
CA MET A 1 -15.03 5.58 17.15
C MET A 1 -15.24 4.57 16.02
N ARG A 2 -16.23 3.66 16.12
CA ARG A 2 -16.48 2.62 15.11
C ARG A 2 -17.48 3.18 14.08
N ARG A 3 -17.16 3.15 12.78
CA ARG A 3 -18.14 3.39 11.71
C ARG A 3 -18.38 2.09 10.97
N LEU A 4 -19.62 1.63 11.02
CA LEU A 4 -20.09 0.48 10.26
C LEU A 4 -20.62 1.00 8.92
N TYR A 5 -20.08 0.49 7.81
CA TYR A 5 -20.65 0.73 6.48
C TYR A 5 -21.45 -0.52 6.08
N ARG A 6 -22.77 -0.35 5.92
CA ARG A 6 -23.67 -1.39 5.40
C ARG A 6 -24.05 -1.04 3.96
N SER A 7 -23.72 -1.93 3.02
CA SER A 7 -24.24 -1.90 1.65
C SER A 7 -24.32 -3.34 1.15
N GLY A 8 -25.53 -3.81 0.81
CA GLY A 8 -25.75 -5.12 0.20
C GLY A 8 -25.42 -6.34 1.06
N GLY A 9 -25.75 -6.33 2.36
CA GLY A 9 -25.53 -7.49 3.25
C GLY A 9 -24.07 -7.72 3.71
N LEU A 10 -23.14 -6.86 3.30
CA LEU A 10 -21.74 -6.95 3.72
C LEU A 10 -21.41 -5.94 4.83
N CYS A 11 -20.81 -6.43 5.92
CA CYS A 11 -20.31 -5.62 7.01
C CYS A 11 -18.80 -5.42 6.84
N VAL A 12 -18.37 -4.22 6.50
CA VAL A 12 -16.94 -3.84 6.47
C VAL A 12 -16.63 -3.12 7.78
N GLU A 13 -15.84 -3.75 8.65
CA GLU A 13 -15.31 -3.10 9.85
C GLU A 13 -13.94 -2.48 9.53
N VAL A 14 -13.91 -1.18 9.24
CA VAL A 14 -12.62 -0.48 9.13
C VAL A 14 -12.10 -0.23 10.53
N ALA A 15 -11.19 -1.11 10.98
CA ALA A 15 -10.64 -1.08 12.32
C ALA A 15 -9.49 -0.07 12.41
N THR A 16 -9.80 1.19 12.76
CA THR A 16 -8.79 2.14 13.25
C THR A 16 -8.46 1.84 14.71
N ARG A 17 -7.82 0.69 14.98
CA ARG A 17 -7.34 0.40 16.34
C ARG A 17 -6.08 1.24 16.60
N SER A 18 -6.14 2.12 17.59
CA SER A 18 -4.94 2.47 18.34
C SER A 18 -4.52 1.21 19.11
N CYS A 19 -3.36 0.66 18.77
CA CYS A 19 -2.82 -0.54 19.40
C CYS A 19 -2.54 -0.28 20.88
N VAL A 20 -3.44 -0.75 21.75
CA VAL A 20 -3.21 -0.89 23.20
C VAL A 20 -3.63 -2.31 23.61
N VAL A 21 -3.14 -3.33 22.89
CA VAL A 21 -3.11 -4.73 23.34
C VAL A 21 -1.90 -5.38 22.65
N GLN A 22 -1.15 -6.20 23.39
CA GLN A 22 0.05 -6.92 22.98
C GLN A 22 -0.24 -7.86 21.79
N ASP A 23 -0.16 -7.32 20.58
CA ASP A 23 -0.24 -8.08 19.34
C ASP A 23 1.20 -8.42 18.89
N PRO A 24 1.53 -9.70 18.62
CA PRO A 24 2.82 -10.11 18.07
C PRO A 24 3.17 -9.37 16.78
N TRP A 25 2.17 -8.92 16.01
CA TRP A 25 2.38 -8.14 14.79
C TRP A 25 2.86 -6.72 15.08
N CYS A 26 2.27 -6.06 16.09
CA CYS A 26 2.73 -4.77 16.57
C CYS A 26 4.16 -4.90 17.11
N SER A 27 4.46 -6.01 17.77
CA SER A 27 5.78 -6.36 18.29
C SER A 27 6.78 -6.76 17.21
N ALA A 28 6.37 -7.33 16.07
CA ALA A 28 7.24 -7.72 14.96
C ALA A 28 7.55 -6.55 14.03
N VAL A 29 6.56 -5.69 13.74
CA VAL A 29 6.78 -4.40 13.06
C VAL A 29 7.56 -3.47 13.98
N GLN A 30 7.24 -3.43 15.29
CA GLN A 30 8.12 -2.78 16.25
C GLN A 30 9.49 -3.46 16.29
N ALA A 31 9.63 -4.78 16.30
CA ALA A 31 10.93 -5.47 16.35
C ALA A 31 11.80 -5.20 15.12
N ALA A 32 11.22 -5.18 13.92
CA ALA A 32 11.89 -4.78 12.69
C ALA A 32 12.28 -3.29 12.72
N LEU A 33 11.41 -2.42 13.23
CA LEU A 33 11.74 -1.02 13.50
C LEU A 33 12.76 -0.86 14.66
N VAL A 34 12.86 -1.86 15.54
CA VAL A 34 13.77 -1.96 16.71
C VAL A 34 15.15 -2.49 16.31
N GLN A 35 15.27 -3.30 15.26
CA GLN A 35 16.57 -3.62 14.69
C GLN A 35 17.15 -2.43 13.92
N VAL A 36 16.29 -1.58 13.34
CA VAL A 36 16.66 -0.26 12.77
C VAL A 36 16.92 0.81 13.87
N ARG A 37 16.47 0.57 15.12
CA ARG A 37 16.50 1.49 16.28
C ARG A 37 17.87 1.73 16.91
N LYS A 38 18.94 1.11 16.43
CA LYS A 38 20.29 1.36 16.97
C LYS A 38 20.92 2.70 16.54
N ARG A 39 20.28 3.54 15.72
CA ARG A 39 20.76 4.91 15.42
C ARG A 39 19.63 5.95 15.33
N ASN A 40 19.53 6.82 16.36
CA ASN A 40 18.90 8.17 16.44
C ASN A 40 17.44 8.40 15.94
N ASN A 41 16.59 9.29 16.48
CA ASN A 41 16.37 9.99 17.76
C ASN A 41 14.86 10.40 17.74
N LYS A 42 14.28 10.76 18.89
CA LYS A 42 12.85 10.93 19.27
C LYS A 42 11.83 11.50 18.25
N GLN A 43 12.24 12.18 17.19
CA GLN A 43 11.36 12.72 16.14
C GLN A 43 10.63 11.65 15.31
N ARG A 44 11.15 10.41 15.26
CA ARG A 44 10.59 9.31 14.45
C ARG A 44 9.36 8.62 15.06
N GLN A 45 9.14 8.74 16.37
CA GLN A 45 8.03 8.05 17.05
C GLN A 45 6.65 8.69 16.79
N SER A 46 6.59 9.98 16.43
CA SER A 46 5.32 10.65 16.15
C SER A 46 4.77 10.32 14.76
N LEU A 47 5.64 10.01 13.80
CA LEU A 47 5.26 9.67 12.42
C LEU A 47 4.61 8.28 12.37
N VAL A 48 5.20 7.24 12.97
CA VAL A 48 4.66 5.87 12.92
C VAL A 48 3.28 5.76 13.57
N LYS A 49 3.01 6.51 14.66
CA LYS A 49 1.69 6.57 15.29
C LYS A 49 0.61 7.25 14.43
N ARG A 50 0.98 8.04 13.41
CA ARG A 50 0.03 8.70 12.49
C ARG A 50 -0.41 7.84 11.30
N TRP A 51 0.39 6.84 10.91
CA TRP A 51 0.13 6.03 9.70
C TRP A 51 -0.69 4.76 9.94
N LEU A 52 -1.12 4.51 11.19
CA LEU A 52 -1.86 3.33 11.61
C LEU A 52 -3.36 3.21 11.22
N PRO A 53 -4.06 4.14 10.54
CA PRO A 53 -5.49 3.92 10.28
C PRO A 53 -5.84 3.13 9.00
N MET A 54 -4.90 2.56 8.23
CA MET A 54 -5.23 1.77 7.02
C MET A 54 -5.20 0.25 7.22
N LEU A 55 -5.89 -0.25 8.25
CA LEU A 55 -6.25 -1.65 8.36
C LEU A 55 -7.78 -1.76 8.24
N ALA A 56 -8.26 -2.30 7.12
CA ALA A 56 -9.65 -2.69 6.97
C ALA A 56 -9.79 -4.16 7.35
N HIS A 57 -10.66 -4.50 8.29
CA HIS A 57 -10.89 -5.87 8.75
C HIS A 57 -12.36 -6.22 8.51
N THR A 58 -12.67 -7.00 7.48
CA THR A 58 -14.06 -7.36 7.17
C THR A 58 -14.50 -8.56 8.01
N LYS A 59 -15.25 -8.33 9.10
CA LYS A 59 -15.99 -9.40 9.80
C LYS A 59 -17.46 -9.38 9.36
N GLN A 60 -17.88 -10.36 8.56
CA GLN A 60 -19.30 -10.65 8.35
C GLN A 60 -19.79 -11.61 9.44
N GLY A 61 -20.95 -11.30 10.02
CA GLY A 61 -21.62 -12.14 11.00
C GLY A 61 -22.72 -13.00 10.36
N LEU A 62 -22.78 -14.26 10.84
CA LEU A 62 -23.92 -15.19 10.82
C LEU A 62 -24.23 -15.87 9.48
N ASN A 63 -23.23 -16.59 8.98
CA ASN A 63 -23.24 -18.02 8.65
C ASN A 63 -21.76 -18.46 8.69
N ALA A 64 -21.39 -19.73 8.51
CA ALA A 64 -20.00 -20.20 8.52
C ALA A 64 -19.13 -19.66 7.33
N HIS A 65 -19.33 -18.40 6.95
CA HIS A 65 -18.58 -17.68 5.94
C HIS A 65 -17.16 -17.43 6.46
N GLN A 66 -16.21 -17.99 5.73
CA GLN A 66 -14.79 -17.75 5.88
C GLN A 66 -14.52 -16.24 5.95
N VAL A 67 -13.99 -15.78 7.09
CA VAL A 67 -13.59 -14.39 7.29
C VAL A 67 -12.26 -14.18 6.60
N LEU A 68 -12.25 -13.42 5.51
CA LEU A 68 -11.01 -13.00 4.87
C LEU A 68 -10.48 -11.72 5.52
N SER A 69 -9.18 -11.73 5.76
CA SER A 69 -8.36 -10.63 6.19
C SER A 69 -7.63 -10.04 4.99
N ALA A 70 -7.68 -8.71 4.84
CA ALA A 70 -7.04 -8.05 3.72
C ALA A 70 -6.30 -6.78 4.14
N LEU A 71 -5.23 -6.47 3.42
CA LEU A 71 -4.46 -5.23 3.60
C LEU A 71 -4.62 -4.33 2.38
N LEU A 72 -4.99 -3.06 2.59
CA LEU A 72 -4.96 -2.05 1.54
C LEU A 72 -3.57 -1.44 1.47
N VAL A 73 -2.94 -1.52 0.31
CA VAL A 73 -1.57 -1.08 0.08
C VAL A 73 -1.60 0.14 -0.85
N PRO A 74 -1.24 1.35 -0.36
CA PRO A 74 -1.04 2.48 -1.25
C PRO A 74 0.20 2.19 -2.10
N ALA A 75 -0.01 1.94 -3.39
CA ALA A 75 1.03 1.55 -4.33
C ALA A 75 1.27 2.66 -5.35
N ASN A 76 2.21 2.45 -6.26
CA ASN A 76 2.38 3.31 -7.43
C ASN A 76 1.71 2.69 -8.67
N THR A 77 1.49 3.48 -9.73
CA THR A 77 0.76 3.03 -10.93
C THR A 77 1.47 1.91 -11.71
N ALA A 78 2.79 1.74 -11.52
CA ALA A 78 3.57 0.66 -12.11
C ALA A 78 3.62 -0.61 -11.24
N MET A 79 3.02 -0.59 -10.04
CA MET A 79 2.98 -1.71 -9.08
C MET A 79 4.37 -2.32 -8.80
N CYS A 80 5.38 -1.45 -8.73
CA CYS A 80 6.78 -1.87 -8.66
C CYS A 80 7.43 -1.61 -7.29
N GLY A 81 6.67 -1.11 -6.32
CA GLY A 81 7.20 -0.69 -5.03
C GLY A 81 8.11 0.53 -5.15
N THR A 82 9.06 0.65 -4.24
CA THR A 82 10.11 1.67 -4.31
C THR A 82 11.33 1.13 -5.07
N LEU A 83 11.42 1.38 -6.38
CA LEU A 83 12.54 0.91 -7.21
C LEU A 83 13.89 1.57 -6.89
N ARG A 84 13.87 2.71 -6.20
CA ARG A 84 15.06 3.49 -5.83
C ARG A 84 15.35 3.36 -4.33
N PRO A 85 16.61 3.55 -3.90
CA PRO A 85 16.98 3.61 -2.48
C PRO A 85 16.23 4.70 -1.69
N TYR A 86 15.69 5.71 -2.39
CA TYR A 86 14.86 6.77 -1.85
C TYR A 86 13.78 7.16 -2.88
N VAL A 87 12.61 7.58 -2.39
CA VAL A 87 11.51 8.10 -3.20
C VAL A 87 11.19 9.51 -2.74
N GLN A 88 11.02 10.45 -3.67
CA GLN A 88 10.65 11.81 -3.32
C GLN A 88 9.22 11.85 -2.73
N ARG A 89 9.04 12.64 -1.67
CA ARG A 89 7.78 12.79 -0.97
C ARG A 89 6.77 13.49 -1.88
N GLY A 90 5.67 12.81 -2.19
CA GLY A 90 4.66 13.32 -3.12
C GLY A 90 5.09 13.28 -4.58
N ALA A 91 6.20 12.62 -4.94
CA ALA A 91 6.55 12.41 -6.33
C ALA A 91 5.72 11.29 -6.97
N ARG A 92 5.58 11.40 -8.29
CA ARG A 92 5.07 10.32 -9.14
C ARG A 92 6.07 9.17 -9.18
N VAL A 93 5.65 8.06 -9.79
CA VAL A 93 6.39 6.77 -9.80
C VAL A 93 7.89 6.97 -10.04
N PRO A 94 8.77 6.29 -9.27
CA PRO A 94 10.22 6.47 -9.42
C PRO A 94 10.67 6.16 -10.84
N THR A 95 11.43 7.08 -11.44
CA THR A 95 12.15 6.83 -12.69
C THR A 95 13.07 5.63 -12.54
N GLN A 96 13.24 4.81 -13.59
CA GLN A 96 14.20 3.72 -13.51
C GLN A 96 15.60 4.25 -13.17
N PRO A 97 16.39 3.54 -12.35
CA PRO A 97 17.77 3.93 -12.14
C PRO A 97 18.57 3.74 -13.45
N PRO A 98 19.65 4.53 -13.68
CA PRO A 98 20.50 4.36 -14.85
C PRO A 98 21.05 2.93 -14.96
N THR A 99 21.26 2.45 -16.18
CA THR A 99 21.83 1.12 -16.44
C THR A 99 23.17 0.95 -15.72
N GLY A 100 23.35 -0.16 -14.99
CA GLY A 100 24.56 -0.44 -14.21
C GLY A 100 24.53 0.10 -12.77
N LEU A 101 23.64 1.04 -12.45
CA LEU A 101 23.37 1.50 -11.09
C LEU A 101 22.11 0.80 -10.57
N GLY A 102 22.18 -0.53 -10.42
CA GLY A 102 21.07 -1.31 -9.87
C GLY A 102 20.62 -0.81 -8.49
N ALA A 103 19.55 -1.40 -7.94
CA ALA A 103 18.95 -1.06 -6.65
C ALA A 103 19.87 -1.19 -5.41
N SER A 104 21.18 -1.44 -5.62
CA SER A 104 22.20 -1.49 -4.56
C SER A 104 22.63 -0.08 -4.19
N SER A 105 22.40 0.30 -2.93
CA SER A 105 22.92 1.54 -2.32
C SER A 105 24.45 1.64 -2.36
N ALA A 106 25.17 0.52 -2.55
CA ALA A 106 26.62 0.51 -2.65
C ALA A 106 27.14 1.29 -3.88
N GLY A 107 26.37 1.33 -4.98
CA GLY A 107 26.71 2.14 -6.16
C GLY A 107 26.39 3.63 -6.00
N TRP A 108 25.57 4.00 -5.02
CA TRP A 108 25.12 5.38 -4.77
C TRP A 108 25.98 6.13 -3.73
N GLY A 109 27.10 5.54 -3.30
CA GLY A 109 28.11 6.22 -2.48
C GLY A 109 27.64 6.61 -1.07
N GLY A 110 26.57 6.01 -0.55
CA GLY A 110 26.09 6.31 0.80
C GLY A 110 25.45 7.70 0.93
N MET A 111 24.85 8.24 -0.14
CA MET A 111 24.08 9.48 -0.01
C MET A 111 22.93 9.32 0.98
N ASP A 112 22.85 10.21 1.96
CA ASP A 112 21.68 10.28 2.83
C ASP A 112 20.46 10.80 2.03
N ALA A 113 19.27 10.32 2.39
CA ALA A 113 18.04 10.83 1.81
C ALA A 113 17.91 12.32 2.13
N GLY A 114 17.69 13.15 1.09
CA GLY A 114 17.36 14.56 1.29
C GLY A 114 16.09 14.75 2.13
N SER A 115 15.84 15.98 2.61
CA SER A 115 14.68 16.31 3.46
C SER A 115 13.33 15.90 2.84
N ASP A 116 13.25 15.94 1.51
CA ASP A 116 12.05 15.58 0.73
C ASP A 116 12.10 14.16 0.16
N MET A 117 12.94 13.28 0.69
CA MET A 117 13.02 11.89 0.28
C MET A 117 12.60 10.94 1.41
N LEU A 118 12.10 9.78 1.01
CA LEU A 118 11.66 8.69 1.87
C LEU A 118 12.41 7.43 1.51
N TYR A 119 12.99 6.76 2.49
CA TYR A 119 13.50 5.40 2.32
C TYR A 119 12.34 4.43 2.07
N PRO A 120 12.55 3.32 1.34
CA PRO A 120 11.59 2.23 1.21
C PRO A 120 10.98 1.78 2.54
N ALA A 121 11.81 1.68 3.59
CA ALA A 121 11.35 1.30 4.93
C ALA A 121 10.44 2.35 5.61
N GLN A 122 10.27 3.54 5.03
CA GLN A 122 9.40 4.60 5.51
C GLN A 122 8.09 4.70 4.73
N THR A 123 7.90 3.90 3.67
CA THR A 123 6.66 3.84 2.90
C THR A 123 5.96 2.50 3.11
N VAL A 124 4.63 2.48 3.07
CA VAL A 124 3.86 1.23 3.19
C VAL A 124 4.17 0.30 2.02
N ASP A 125 4.19 0.84 0.79
CA ASP A 125 4.54 0.10 -0.43
C ASP A 125 5.92 -0.56 -0.33
N GLY A 126 6.93 0.19 0.15
CA GLY A 126 8.30 -0.31 0.31
C GLY A 126 8.39 -1.42 1.37
N LEU A 127 7.69 -1.27 2.50
CA LEU A 127 7.62 -2.32 3.54
C LEU A 127 6.88 -3.57 3.04
N VAL A 128 5.79 -3.40 2.29
CA VAL A 128 5.03 -4.51 1.69
C VAL A 128 5.88 -5.25 0.66
N HIS A 129 6.61 -4.55 -0.20
CA HIS A 129 7.52 -5.16 -1.17
C HIS A 129 8.72 -5.85 -0.50
N LEU A 130 9.24 -5.30 0.61
CA LEU A 130 10.29 -5.94 1.39
C LEU A 130 9.79 -7.24 2.03
N ALA A 131 8.61 -7.20 2.65
CA ALA A 131 8.01 -8.34 3.34
C ALA A 131 7.50 -9.44 2.39
N GLY A 132 6.93 -9.07 1.24
CA GLY A 132 6.38 -9.98 0.23
C GLY A 132 7.43 -10.57 -0.73
N GLY A 133 8.63 -10.01 -0.77
CA GLY A 133 9.76 -10.62 -1.47
C GLY A 133 9.59 -10.73 -2.99
N ALA A 134 10.27 -11.71 -3.60
CA ALA A 134 10.29 -11.89 -5.04
C ALA A 134 8.94 -12.37 -5.60
N GLU A 135 8.19 -13.14 -4.82
CA GLU A 135 6.89 -13.69 -5.21
C GLU A 135 5.84 -12.59 -5.42
N LEU A 136 5.76 -11.65 -4.47
CA LEU A 136 4.88 -10.48 -4.62
C LEU A 136 5.24 -9.67 -5.87
N ARG A 137 6.54 -9.43 -6.10
CA ARG A 137 7.00 -8.70 -7.29
C ARG A 137 6.61 -9.42 -8.58
N LYS A 138 6.74 -10.74 -8.63
CA LYS A 138 6.32 -11.56 -9.77
C LYS A 138 4.80 -11.46 -9.99
N ALA A 139 4.00 -11.59 -8.93
CA ALA A 139 2.55 -11.48 -9.00
C ALA A 139 2.10 -10.10 -9.52
N LEU A 140 2.70 -9.01 -9.02
CA LEU A 140 2.41 -7.65 -9.49
C LEU A 140 2.93 -7.39 -10.91
N ALA A 141 4.06 -7.99 -11.29
CA ALA A 141 4.57 -7.90 -12.67
C ALA A 141 3.71 -8.67 -13.68
N GLN A 142 2.90 -9.64 -13.21
CA GLN A 142 1.93 -10.37 -14.01
C GLN A 142 0.55 -9.69 -14.03
N ALA A 143 0.30 -8.72 -13.13
CA ALA A 143 -0.92 -7.92 -13.20
C ALA A 143 -1.00 -7.21 -14.55
N ALA A 144 -2.17 -7.31 -15.18
CA ALA A 144 -2.42 -6.80 -16.53
C ALA A 144 -2.00 -5.33 -16.64
N VAL A 145 -1.36 -4.97 -17.75
CA VAL A 145 -1.09 -3.57 -18.08
C VAL A 145 -2.43 -2.95 -18.48
N ALA A 146 -2.84 -1.88 -17.79
CA ALA A 146 -4.20 -1.36 -17.88
C ALA A 146 -4.60 -1.00 -19.33
N THR A 147 -3.66 -0.53 -20.14
CA THR A 147 -3.95 0.01 -21.49
C THR A 147 -2.74 0.09 -22.43
N GLY A 148 -1.62 -0.60 -22.12
CA GLY A 148 -0.33 -0.35 -22.79
C GLY A 148 0.25 1.05 -22.52
N ALA A 149 -0.40 1.86 -21.66
CA ALA A 149 0.06 3.18 -21.28
C ALA A 149 1.36 3.11 -20.50
N LEU A 150 2.21 4.12 -20.70
CA LEU A 150 3.40 4.37 -19.90
C LEU A 150 3.14 5.53 -18.94
N ASN A 151 3.73 5.48 -17.76
CA ASN A 151 3.76 6.62 -16.85
C ASN A 151 4.84 7.64 -17.27
N GLU A 152 4.96 8.74 -16.56
CA GLU A 152 5.98 9.78 -16.80
C GLU A 152 7.42 9.27 -16.72
N ALA A 153 7.63 8.15 -16.03
CA ALA A 153 8.90 7.45 -15.92
C ALA A 153 9.14 6.44 -17.06
N GLY A 154 8.26 6.38 -18.07
CA GLY A 154 8.35 5.44 -19.20
C GLY A 154 8.04 3.99 -18.81
N GLN A 155 7.42 3.74 -17.65
CA GLN A 155 7.12 2.41 -17.16
C GLN A 155 5.66 2.03 -17.45
N PRO A 156 5.36 0.75 -17.72
CA PRO A 156 3.99 0.30 -17.93
C PRO A 156 3.07 0.64 -16.74
N VAL A 157 1.94 1.29 -17.03
CA VAL A 157 0.88 1.52 -16.06
C VAL A 157 0.09 0.22 -15.89
N ARG A 158 0.28 -0.43 -14.74
CA ARG A 158 -0.42 -1.67 -14.37
C ARG A 158 -1.75 -1.39 -13.68
N CYS A 159 -1.83 -0.26 -12.99
CA CYS A 159 -3.06 0.20 -12.38
C CYS A 159 -3.10 1.73 -12.46
N ALA A 160 -4.19 2.29 -12.97
CA ALA A 160 -4.41 3.71 -12.93
C ALA A 160 -4.70 4.20 -11.50
N GLU A 161 -4.51 5.48 -11.25
CA GLU A 161 -4.94 6.11 -9.99
C GLU A 161 -6.44 5.86 -9.74
N GLY A 162 -6.81 5.57 -8.49
CA GLY A 162 -8.18 5.18 -8.15
C GLY A 162 -8.53 3.72 -8.44
N GLY A 163 -7.70 2.98 -9.18
CA GLY A 163 -7.87 1.55 -9.43
C GLY A 163 -7.39 0.67 -8.27
N ALA A 164 -7.56 -0.64 -8.41
CA ALA A 164 -6.99 -1.61 -7.47
C ALA A 164 -6.56 -2.91 -8.17
N VAL A 165 -5.44 -3.49 -7.73
CA VAL A 165 -4.93 -4.81 -8.10
C VAL A 165 -4.95 -5.68 -6.85
N ILE A 166 -5.50 -6.89 -6.97
CA ILE A 166 -5.52 -7.86 -5.87
C ILE A 166 -4.41 -8.89 -6.08
N THR A 167 -3.68 -9.20 -5.02
CA THR A 167 -2.75 -10.33 -4.98
C THR A 167 -3.01 -11.16 -3.73
N ALA A 168 -2.56 -12.41 -3.74
CA ALA A 168 -2.31 -13.12 -2.50
C ALA A 168 -1.26 -12.37 -1.65
N SER A 169 -1.22 -12.69 -0.37
CA SER A 169 -0.11 -12.30 0.48
C SER A 169 1.07 -13.27 0.33
N PHE A 170 2.28 -12.77 0.55
CA PHE A 170 3.52 -13.54 0.42
C PHE A 170 4.47 -13.22 1.57
N GLY A 171 5.41 -14.11 1.85
CA GLY A 171 6.44 -13.91 2.88
C GLY A 171 5.84 -13.55 4.24
N TRP A 172 6.32 -12.46 4.84
CA TRP A 172 5.86 -12.04 6.19
C TRP A 172 4.46 -11.43 6.20
N LEU A 173 3.83 -11.26 5.04
CA LEU A 173 2.45 -10.77 4.93
C LEU A 173 1.42 -11.90 4.97
N ALA A 174 1.85 -13.16 5.10
CA ALA A 174 0.99 -14.35 5.12
C ALA A 174 -0.10 -14.35 6.21
N SER A 175 -0.04 -13.42 7.17
CA SER A 175 -1.12 -13.19 8.14
C SER A 175 -2.37 -12.54 7.53
N PHE A 176 -2.30 -12.04 6.29
CA PHE A 176 -3.43 -11.56 5.52
C PHE A 176 -3.77 -12.58 4.43
N ASP A 177 -5.03 -12.73 4.06
CA ASP A 177 -5.40 -13.60 2.93
C ASP A 177 -5.12 -12.90 1.60
N LEU A 178 -5.40 -11.59 1.53
CA LEU A 178 -5.32 -10.79 0.30
C LEU A 178 -4.65 -9.43 0.53
N LEU A 179 -4.02 -8.92 -0.52
CA LEU A 179 -3.50 -7.54 -0.59
C LEU A 179 -4.23 -6.78 -1.71
N ALA A 180 -4.71 -5.57 -1.41
CA ALA A 180 -5.34 -4.68 -2.37
C ALA A 180 -4.44 -3.47 -2.63
N HIS A 181 -3.68 -3.53 -3.72
CA HIS A 181 -2.75 -2.49 -4.14
C HIS A 181 -3.49 -1.42 -4.93
N THR A 182 -3.47 -0.18 -4.46
CA THR A 182 -4.21 0.92 -5.09
C THR A 182 -3.30 2.14 -5.22
N PRO A 183 -3.15 2.72 -6.42
CA PRO A 183 -2.41 3.97 -6.58
C PRO A 183 -3.27 5.16 -6.15
N PRO A 184 -2.92 5.86 -5.04
CA PRO A 184 -3.66 7.04 -4.63
C PRO A 184 -3.31 8.24 -5.52
N PRO A 185 -4.23 9.21 -5.68
CA PRO A 185 -3.89 10.48 -6.29
C PRO A 185 -2.89 11.24 -5.40
N LEU A 186 -1.94 11.92 -6.04
CA LEU A 186 -1.02 12.79 -5.32
C LEU A 186 -1.75 14.01 -4.76
N TRP A 187 -1.41 14.40 -3.53
CA TRP A 187 -1.97 15.59 -2.92
C TRP A 187 -1.57 16.84 -3.74
N PRO A 188 -2.51 17.73 -4.09
CA PRO A 188 -2.17 18.95 -4.82
C PRO A 188 -1.33 19.87 -3.92
N VAL A 189 -0.05 20.03 -4.24
CA VAL A 189 0.91 20.84 -3.45
C VAL A 189 0.57 22.33 -3.51
N ARG A 190 -0.07 22.79 -4.59
CA ARG A 190 -0.61 24.14 -4.76
C ARG A 190 -1.87 24.07 -5.62
N ALA A 191 -3.06 24.14 -5.01
CA ALA A 191 -4.27 24.44 -5.76
C ALA A 191 -4.32 25.96 -6.00
N ALA A 192 -4.54 26.41 -7.24
CA ALA A 192 -4.79 27.82 -7.46
C ALA A 192 -6.13 28.22 -6.81
N PRO A 193 -6.30 29.47 -6.39
CA PRO A 193 -7.61 29.95 -5.95
C PRO A 193 -8.66 29.72 -7.05
N GLY A 194 -9.71 28.95 -6.75
CA GLY A 194 -10.75 28.57 -7.72
C GLY A 194 -10.58 27.20 -8.38
N ASP A 195 -9.48 26.48 -8.13
CA ASP A 195 -9.33 25.11 -8.62
C ASP A 195 -10.12 24.10 -7.77
N ASP A 196 -10.93 23.28 -8.45
CA ASP A 196 -11.59 22.10 -7.86
C ASP A 196 -10.61 20.95 -7.54
N ALA A 197 -9.30 21.21 -7.50
CA ALA A 197 -8.23 20.23 -7.30
C ALA A 197 -8.44 19.39 -6.03
N HIS A 198 -8.92 19.99 -4.94
CA HIS A 198 -9.22 19.26 -3.71
C HIS A 198 -10.43 18.31 -3.88
N ALA A 199 -11.48 18.76 -4.57
CA ALA A 199 -12.66 17.93 -4.85
C ALA A 199 -12.30 16.75 -5.78
N GLN A 200 -11.48 17.00 -6.80
CA GLN A 200 -10.96 15.97 -7.71
C GLN A 200 -10.07 14.97 -6.96
N TRP A 201 -9.14 15.45 -6.13
CA TRP A 201 -8.31 14.58 -5.28
C TRP A 201 -9.15 13.71 -4.35
N ALA A 202 -10.14 14.28 -3.66
CA ALA A 202 -11.01 13.55 -2.75
C ALA A 202 -11.86 12.50 -3.49
N THR A 203 -12.28 12.81 -4.72
CA THR A 203 -13.01 11.88 -5.60
C THR A 203 -12.12 10.72 -6.03
N ALA A 204 -10.89 10.99 -6.47
CA ALA A 204 -9.94 9.95 -6.85
C ALA A 204 -9.52 9.09 -5.65
N LEU A 205 -9.34 9.67 -4.45
CA LEU A 205 -9.06 8.91 -3.24
C LEU A 205 -10.25 8.02 -2.85
N ARG A 206 -11.48 8.53 -2.96
CA ARG A 206 -12.69 7.71 -2.75
C ARG A 206 -12.72 6.53 -3.73
N SER A 207 -12.37 6.78 -5.00
CA SER A 207 -12.26 5.74 -6.02
C SER A 207 -11.32 4.61 -5.58
N CYS A 208 -10.15 4.93 -5.01
CA CYS A 208 -9.20 3.95 -4.48
C CYS A 208 -9.88 2.98 -3.51
N TYR A 209 -10.55 3.51 -2.48
CA TYR A 209 -11.23 2.69 -1.48
C TYR A 209 -12.36 1.85 -2.09
N THR A 210 -13.19 2.44 -2.95
CA THR A 210 -14.31 1.73 -3.57
C THR A 210 -13.82 0.62 -4.50
N SER A 211 -12.77 0.87 -5.27
CA SER A 211 -12.15 -0.10 -6.19
C SER A 211 -11.52 -1.25 -5.41
N SER A 212 -10.73 -0.96 -4.37
CA SER A 212 -10.12 -1.98 -3.52
C SER A 212 -11.17 -2.88 -2.86
N LEU A 213 -12.19 -2.30 -2.23
CA LEU A 213 -13.24 -3.07 -1.57
C LEU A 213 -14.05 -3.91 -2.58
N SER A 214 -14.36 -3.36 -3.75
CA SER A 214 -15.09 -4.09 -4.79
C SER A 214 -14.26 -5.24 -5.35
N ALA A 215 -12.96 -5.03 -5.57
CA ALA A 215 -12.05 -6.06 -6.06
C ALA A 215 -11.84 -7.19 -5.04
N LEU A 216 -11.66 -6.85 -3.76
CA LEU A 216 -11.58 -7.84 -2.67
C LEU A 216 -12.86 -8.69 -2.56
N ARG A 217 -14.04 -8.07 -2.68
CA ARG A 217 -15.32 -8.80 -2.68
C ARG A 217 -15.42 -9.80 -3.81
N ARG A 218 -15.02 -9.42 -5.03
CA ARG A 218 -15.02 -10.33 -6.18
C ARG A 218 -14.07 -11.50 -5.95
N GLU A 219 -12.89 -11.24 -5.39
CA GLU A 219 -11.93 -12.31 -5.13
C GLU A 219 -12.43 -13.27 -4.04
N ALA A 220 -13.02 -12.74 -2.96
CA ALA A 220 -13.65 -13.53 -1.92
C ALA A 220 -14.75 -14.47 -2.46
N GLN A 221 -15.55 -13.99 -3.41
CA GLN A 221 -16.60 -14.78 -4.05
C GLN A 221 -16.03 -15.93 -4.89
N LYS A 222 -14.92 -15.71 -5.62
CA LYS A 222 -14.25 -16.77 -6.40
C LYS A 222 -13.73 -17.89 -5.49
N THR A 223 -13.12 -17.53 -4.35
CA THR A 223 -12.61 -18.52 -3.39
C THR A 223 -13.75 -19.38 -2.83
N ALA A 224 -14.90 -18.78 -2.53
CA ALA A 224 -16.06 -19.52 -2.05
C ALA A 224 -16.61 -20.53 -3.09
N THR A 225 -16.61 -20.17 -4.38
CA THR A 225 -17.09 -21.07 -5.44
C THR A 225 -16.19 -22.27 -5.71
N HIS A 226 -14.88 -22.17 -5.44
CA HIS A 226 -13.96 -23.29 -5.64
C HIS A 226 -13.90 -24.27 -4.46
N ALA A 227 -14.44 -23.89 -3.31
CA ALA A 227 -14.45 -24.72 -2.10
C ALA A 227 -15.70 -25.61 -1.98
N SER A 228 -16.67 -25.47 -2.89
CA SER A 228 -17.91 -26.26 -2.94
C SER A 228 -17.80 -27.36 -3.99
#